data_AF-A0A5J4U3V9-F1
#
_entry.id   AF-A0A5J4U3V9-F1
#
_cell.length_a   1.000
_cell.length_b   1.000
_cell.length_c   1.000
_cell.angle_alpha   90.00
_cell.angle_beta   90.00
_cell.angle_gamma   90.00
#
_symmetry.space_group_name_H-M   'P 1'
#
loop_
_entity.id
_entity.type
_entity.pdbx_description
1 polymer ?
#
loop_
_entity_poly.entity_id
_entity_poly.type
_entity_poly.pdbx_seq_one_letter_code
_entity_poly.pdbx_strand_id
1 'polypeptide(L)'
;MNGAESSFGVQSQSSLKSQQARAYLIALALADIDINCNMSITIIMWDYLRYYNLQDTRLMIEPLDYLIDMFFNYKIDMLQFMSMSASANAIKYALAYWDFKLDQDYTPKDDYAPFILTQNYWNIKVQNYLEQDKRRNRDTSNNIKEADCAFYRKLFLSIGCHICKARFTSKNPPILDRINNDRGHFADNCLITFSKHDRFNPFVKEFMSQRIQDMVVSSLRFIRQ
;
A
#
# COMPACT_ATOMS: atom_id res chain seq x y z
N MET A 1 93.03 42.15 -56.61
CA MET A 1 92.74 42.96 -55.41
C MET A 1 91.25 42.92 -55.18
N ASN A 2 90.86 42.49 -53.98
CA ASN A 2 89.57 42.61 -53.28
C ASN A 2 89.24 41.27 -52.60
N GLY A 3 89.84 41.10 -51.42
CA GLY A 3 89.41 40.12 -50.45
C GLY A 3 88.14 40.61 -49.77
N ALA A 4 87.12 39.76 -49.75
CA ALA A 4 85.95 39.94 -48.89
C ALA A 4 86.17 39.08 -47.65
N GLU A 5 86.58 39.71 -46.55
CA GLU A 5 86.59 39.10 -45.22
C GLU A 5 85.15 38.77 -44.81
N SER A 6 84.85 37.49 -44.59
CA SER A 6 83.62 37.08 -43.92
C SER A 6 83.83 37.24 -42.41
N SER A 7 83.30 38.31 -41.84
CA SER A 7 83.22 38.49 -40.39
C SER A 7 82.15 37.57 -39.81
N PHE A 8 82.51 36.30 -39.62
CA PHE A 8 81.71 35.37 -38.83
C PHE A 8 81.78 35.82 -37.37
N GLY A 9 80.79 36.59 -36.93
CA GLY A 9 80.67 37.05 -35.55
C GLY A 9 80.53 35.85 -34.61
N VAL A 10 81.64 35.46 -33.97
CA VAL A 10 81.64 34.45 -32.90
C VAL A 10 80.88 35.02 -31.72
N GLN A 11 79.61 34.63 -31.56
CA GLN A 11 78.86 34.95 -30.34
C GLN A 11 79.62 34.35 -29.15
N SER A 12 79.94 35.17 -28.15
CA SER A 12 80.63 34.70 -26.95
C SER A 12 79.78 33.63 -26.23
N GLN A 13 80.43 32.59 -25.69
CA GLN A 13 79.76 31.54 -24.91
C GLN A 13 78.91 32.09 -23.76
N SER A 14 79.26 33.25 -23.21
CA SER A 14 78.48 33.96 -22.19
C SER A 14 77.17 34.53 -22.73
N SER A 15 77.16 35.07 -23.95
CA SER A 15 75.94 35.56 -24.63
C SER A 15 74.98 34.42 -24.93
N LEU A 16 75.50 33.28 -25.41
CA LEU A 16 74.69 32.09 -25.73
C LEU A 16 74.02 31.50 -24.47
N LYS A 17 74.78 31.39 -23.35
CA LYS A 17 74.24 30.94 -22.06
C LYS A 17 73.17 31.88 -21.50
N SER A 18 73.34 33.20 -21.67
CA SER A 18 72.36 34.19 -21.26
C SER A 18 71.06 34.11 -22.06
N GLN A 19 71.13 33.89 -23.37
CA GLN A 19 69.95 33.68 -24.22
C GLN A 19 69.23 32.38 -23.87
N GLN A 20 69.97 31.30 -23.60
CA GLN A 20 69.40 30.02 -23.20
C GLN A 20 68.71 30.09 -21.84
N ALA A 21 69.29 30.82 -20.86
CA ALA A 21 68.66 31.07 -19.57
C ALA A 21 67.36 31.90 -19.70
N ARG A 22 67.34 32.91 -20.58
CA ARG A 22 66.13 33.70 -20.88
C ARG A 22 65.04 32.85 -21.53
N ALA A 23 65.39 32.00 -22.49
CA ALA A 23 64.45 31.10 -23.13
C ALA A 23 63.83 30.10 -22.13
N TYR A 24 64.64 29.56 -21.21
CA TYR A 24 64.15 28.65 -20.16
C TYR A 24 63.20 29.35 -19.18
N LEU A 25 63.51 30.58 -18.75
CA LEU A 25 62.64 31.36 -17.87
C LEU A 25 61.29 31.72 -18.54
N ILE A 26 61.29 32.04 -19.83
CA ILE A 26 60.07 32.28 -20.59
C ILE A 26 59.24 31.00 -20.70
N ALA A 27 59.88 29.84 -20.98
CA ALA A 27 59.18 28.56 -21.06
C ALA A 27 58.53 28.15 -19.72
N LEU A 28 59.21 28.38 -18.59
CA LEU A 28 58.63 28.17 -17.26
C LEU A 28 57.43 29.09 -17.00
N ALA A 29 57.56 30.39 -17.31
CA ALA A 29 56.47 31.34 -17.12
C ALA A 29 55.22 31.02 -17.98
N LEU A 30 55.42 30.55 -19.23
CA LEU A 30 54.33 30.12 -20.10
C LEU A 30 53.65 28.85 -19.57
N ALA A 31 54.42 27.88 -19.06
CA ALA A 31 53.86 26.67 -18.44
C ALA A 31 53.03 26.99 -17.18
N ASP A 32 53.50 27.92 -16.34
CA ASP A 32 52.75 28.38 -15.17
C ASP A 32 51.45 29.11 -15.57
N ILE A 33 51.48 29.91 -16.64
CA ILE A 33 50.28 30.56 -17.19
C ILE A 33 49.29 29.51 -17.72
N ASP A 34 49.76 28.50 -18.45
CA ASP A 34 48.92 27.43 -18.99
C ASP A 34 48.29 26.57 -17.88
N ILE A 35 49.03 26.27 -16.80
CA ILE A 35 48.52 25.54 -15.63
C ILE A 35 47.46 26.39 -14.90
N ASN A 36 47.74 27.68 -14.68
CA ASN A 36 46.79 28.59 -14.03
C ASN A 36 45.54 28.83 -14.88
N CYS A 37 45.68 28.90 -16.20
CA CYS A 37 44.57 29.02 -17.15
C CYS A 37 43.71 27.75 -17.13
N ASN A 38 44.32 26.56 -17.19
CA ASN A 38 43.60 25.28 -17.08
C ASN A 38 42.92 25.08 -15.72
N MET A 39 43.56 25.48 -14.62
CA MET A 39 42.96 25.49 -13.28
C MET A 39 41.76 26.44 -13.23
N SER A 40 41.88 27.63 -13.83
CA SER A 40 40.78 28.61 -13.88
C SER A 40 39.61 28.12 -14.74
N ILE A 41 39.88 27.52 -15.90
CA ILE A 41 38.86 26.94 -16.80
C ILE A 41 38.14 25.78 -16.12
N THR A 42 38.87 24.90 -15.41
CA THR A 42 38.24 23.79 -14.68
C THR A 42 37.38 24.30 -13.52
N ILE A 43 37.83 25.29 -12.74
CA ILE A 43 37.01 25.93 -11.69
C ILE A 43 35.72 26.52 -12.28
N ILE A 44 35.82 27.29 -13.37
CA ILE A 44 34.65 27.90 -14.04
C ILE A 44 33.68 26.83 -14.55
N MET A 45 34.19 25.74 -15.12
CA MET A 45 33.37 24.62 -15.59
C MET A 45 32.62 23.92 -14.44
N TRP A 46 33.29 23.69 -13.31
CA TRP A 46 32.66 23.07 -12.14
C TRP A 46 31.66 24.00 -11.47
N ASP A 47 31.93 25.30 -11.40
CA ASP A 47 30.99 26.30 -10.89
C ASP A 47 29.76 26.42 -11.80
N TYR A 48 29.95 26.37 -13.12
CA TYR A 48 28.87 26.30 -14.10
C TYR A 48 28.02 25.05 -13.87
N LEU A 49 28.62 23.86 -13.80
CA LEU A 49 27.89 22.61 -13.57
C LEU A 49 27.14 22.62 -12.22
N ARG A 50 27.78 23.15 -11.16
CA ARG A 50 27.17 23.32 -9.85
C ARG A 50 25.98 24.26 -9.89
N TYR A 51 26.08 25.37 -10.61
CA TYR A 51 25.00 26.34 -10.78
C TYR A 51 23.77 25.68 -11.41
N TYR A 52 23.93 24.96 -12.53
CA TYR A 52 22.80 24.27 -13.18
C TYR A 52 22.21 23.16 -12.32
N ASN A 53 23.03 22.32 -11.69
CA ASN A 53 22.54 21.29 -10.78
C ASN A 53 21.71 21.88 -9.63
N LEU A 54 22.12 23.04 -9.10
CA LEU A 54 21.38 23.73 -8.06
C LEU A 54 20.07 24.33 -8.57
N GLN A 55 20.06 24.92 -9.77
CA GLN A 55 18.84 25.42 -10.39
C GLN A 55 17.86 24.29 -10.73
N ASP A 56 18.35 23.18 -11.28
CA ASP A 56 17.53 22.01 -11.60
C ASP A 56 16.93 21.42 -10.33
N THR A 57 17.72 21.27 -9.27
CA THR A 57 17.21 20.83 -7.97
C THR A 57 16.14 21.78 -7.45
N ARG A 58 16.36 23.10 -7.53
CA ARG A 58 15.41 24.11 -7.08
C ARG A 58 14.08 24.05 -7.85
N LEU A 59 14.13 23.86 -9.16
CA LEU A 59 12.93 23.71 -10.01
C LEU A 59 12.14 22.43 -9.70
N MET A 60 12.81 21.38 -9.22
CA MET A 60 12.18 20.10 -8.90
C MET A 60 11.57 20.04 -7.50
N ILE A 61 12.00 20.89 -6.56
CA ILE A 61 11.49 20.90 -5.17
C ILE A 61 10.00 21.25 -5.13
N GLU A 62 9.58 22.33 -5.79
CA GLU A 62 8.20 22.81 -5.77
C GLU A 62 7.17 21.77 -6.25
N PRO A 63 7.34 21.11 -7.41
CA PRO A 63 6.42 20.05 -7.82
C PRO A 63 6.47 18.81 -6.92
N LEU A 64 7.61 18.50 -6.28
CA LEU A 64 7.71 17.39 -5.32
C LEU A 64 6.95 17.70 -4.02
N ASP A 65 7.05 18.93 -3.50
CA ASP A 65 6.30 19.37 -2.32
C ASP A 65 4.79 19.33 -2.60
N TYR A 66 4.35 19.81 -3.77
CA TYR A 66 2.95 19.72 -4.18
C TYR A 66 2.45 18.26 -4.23
N LEU A 67 3.26 17.36 -4.77
CA LEU A 67 2.95 15.94 -4.78
C LEU A 67 2.86 15.41 -3.34
N ILE A 68 3.84 15.69 -2.48
CA ILE A 68 3.82 15.25 -1.06
C ILE A 68 2.52 15.68 -0.39
N ASP A 69 2.13 16.95 -0.52
CA ASP A 69 0.89 17.48 0.04
C ASP A 69 -0.37 16.79 -0.52
N MET A 70 -0.42 16.56 -1.83
CA MET A 70 -1.53 15.87 -2.48
C MET A 70 -1.74 14.46 -1.89
N PHE A 71 -0.67 13.68 -1.75
CA PHE A 71 -0.75 12.31 -1.21
C PHE A 71 -1.02 12.31 0.30
N PHE A 72 -0.49 13.31 1.03
CA PHE A 72 -0.72 13.46 2.47
C PHE A 72 -2.20 13.67 2.79
N ASN A 73 -2.96 14.34 1.91
CA ASN A 73 -4.43 14.47 2.05
C ASN A 73 -5.15 13.12 2.10
N TYR A 74 -4.59 12.09 1.47
CA TYR A 74 -5.09 10.71 1.51
C TYR A 74 -4.45 9.86 2.61
N LYS A 75 -3.72 10.48 3.55
CA LYS A 75 -2.96 9.81 4.62
C LYS A 75 -1.87 8.87 4.10
N ILE A 76 -1.28 9.20 2.95
CA ILE A 76 -0.21 8.44 2.31
C ILE A 76 1.08 9.25 2.40
N ASP A 77 2.10 8.69 3.05
CA ASP A 77 3.43 9.29 3.13
C ASP A 77 4.29 8.80 1.96
N MET A 78 4.50 9.67 0.97
CA MET A 78 5.33 9.32 -0.18
C MET A 78 6.80 9.08 0.13
N LEU A 79 7.34 9.62 1.22
CA LEU A 79 8.72 9.38 1.62
C LEU A 79 8.92 7.95 2.15
N GLN A 80 7.83 7.34 2.64
CA GLN A 80 7.84 5.96 3.11
C GLN A 80 7.64 4.93 1.97
N PHE A 81 7.04 5.33 0.84
CA PHE A 81 6.81 4.44 -0.29
C PHE A 81 8.01 4.40 -1.25
N MET A 82 8.36 3.20 -1.72
CA MET A 82 9.50 2.99 -2.63
C MET A 82 9.28 3.56 -4.05
N SER A 83 8.05 3.90 -4.45
CA SER A 83 7.76 4.44 -5.79
C SER A 83 6.45 5.25 -5.87
N MET A 84 6.38 6.16 -6.85
CA MET A 84 5.15 6.90 -7.20
C MET A 84 3.99 5.97 -7.59
N SER A 85 4.28 4.84 -8.23
CA SER A 85 3.25 3.86 -8.60
C SER A 85 2.65 3.16 -7.38
N ALA A 86 3.46 2.91 -6.34
CA ALA A 86 2.97 2.36 -5.09
C ALA A 86 2.06 3.36 -4.36
N SER A 87 2.47 4.63 -4.30
CA SER A 87 1.66 5.72 -3.74
C SER A 87 0.34 5.87 -4.50
N ALA A 88 0.35 5.83 -5.84
CA ALA A 88 -0.87 5.92 -6.66
C ALA A 88 -1.82 4.73 -6.43
N ASN A 89 -1.28 3.52 -6.27
CA ASN A 89 -2.07 2.36 -5.87
C ASN A 89 -2.64 2.52 -4.46
N ALA A 90 -1.89 3.09 -3.51
CA ALA A 90 -2.40 3.38 -2.18
C ALA A 90 -3.55 4.39 -2.22
N ILE A 91 -3.47 5.45 -3.04
CA ILE A 91 -4.58 6.40 -3.24
C ILE A 91 -5.82 5.67 -3.76
N LYS A 92 -5.63 4.80 -4.76
CA LYS A 92 -6.71 4.00 -5.35
C LYS A 92 -7.46 3.18 -4.27
N TYR A 93 -6.73 2.57 -3.34
CA TYR A 93 -7.35 1.87 -2.21
C TYR A 93 -7.97 2.82 -1.19
N ALA A 94 -7.29 3.91 -0.82
CA ALA A 94 -7.82 4.91 0.11
C ALA A 94 -9.16 5.48 -0.36
N LEU A 95 -9.29 5.75 -1.67
CA LEU A 95 -10.54 6.18 -2.29
C LEU A 95 -11.61 5.07 -2.30
N ALA A 96 -11.23 3.84 -2.62
CA ALA A 96 -12.17 2.71 -2.64
C ALA A 96 -12.79 2.41 -1.27
N TYR A 97 -12.07 2.73 -0.20
CA TYR A 97 -12.49 2.50 1.18
C TYR A 97 -12.80 3.80 1.94
N TRP A 98 -12.90 4.95 1.27
CA TRP A 98 -13.05 6.26 1.93
C TRP A 98 -14.31 6.38 2.82
N ASP A 99 -15.42 5.83 2.35
CA ASP A 99 -16.71 5.72 3.04
C ASP A 99 -16.93 4.33 3.66
N PHE A 100 -15.90 3.47 3.66
CA PHE A 100 -15.98 2.18 4.34
C PHE A 100 -15.91 2.39 5.85
N LYS A 101 -16.99 2.01 6.53
CA LYS A 101 -17.17 2.13 7.97
C LYS A 101 -17.13 0.74 8.57
N LEU A 102 -16.10 0.43 9.35
CA LEU A 102 -15.91 -0.88 9.98
C LEU A 102 -17.10 -1.31 10.86
N ASP A 103 -17.82 -0.34 11.41
CA ASP A 103 -18.96 -0.49 12.30
C ASP A 103 -20.32 -0.44 11.58
N GLN A 104 -20.33 -0.13 10.28
CA GLN A 104 -21.58 -0.05 9.52
C GLN A 104 -22.14 -1.45 9.23
N ASP A 105 -23.46 -1.59 9.43
CA ASP A 105 -24.17 -2.81 9.09
C ASP A 105 -24.31 -2.93 7.56
N TYR A 106 -23.44 -3.75 6.97
CA TYR A 106 -23.47 -4.11 5.55
C TYR A 106 -24.32 -5.35 5.27
N THR A 107 -25.15 -5.82 6.20
CA THR A 107 -26.02 -6.96 5.93
C THR A 107 -26.88 -6.65 4.69
N PRO A 108 -26.83 -7.52 3.65
CA PRO A 108 -27.69 -7.35 2.49
C PRO A 108 -29.13 -7.25 2.97
N LYS A 109 -29.88 -6.25 2.46
CA LYS A 109 -31.33 -6.18 2.70
C LYS A 109 -31.93 -7.46 2.15
N ASP A 110 -32.30 -8.35 3.06
CA ASP A 110 -32.90 -9.62 2.69
C ASP A 110 -34.40 -9.41 2.55
N ASP A 111 -34.93 -9.65 1.36
CA ASP A 111 -36.37 -9.60 1.08
C ASP A 111 -37.13 -10.82 1.64
N TYR A 112 -36.41 -11.83 2.15
CA TYR A 112 -37.03 -13.02 2.72
C TYR A 112 -37.56 -12.79 4.14
N ALA A 113 -38.71 -13.41 4.41
CA ALA A 113 -39.30 -13.41 5.74
C ALA A 113 -38.34 -14.00 6.80
N PRO A 114 -38.32 -13.44 8.03
CA PRO A 114 -37.54 -13.98 9.13
C PRO A 114 -37.88 -15.43 9.43
N PHE A 115 -36.88 -16.21 9.83
CA PHE A 115 -37.08 -17.58 10.27
C PHE A 115 -37.82 -17.63 11.62
N ILE A 116 -39.00 -18.24 11.64
CA ILE A 116 -39.77 -18.45 12.86
C ILE A 116 -39.55 -19.88 13.34
N LEU A 117 -38.89 -20.02 14.49
CA LEU A 117 -38.62 -21.33 15.10
C LEU A 117 -39.92 -21.99 15.61
N THR A 118 -40.32 -23.11 15.02
CA THR A 118 -41.44 -23.92 15.52
C THR A 118 -40.98 -24.93 16.57
N GLN A 119 -41.87 -25.34 17.48
CA GLN A 119 -41.54 -26.32 18.52
C GLN A 119 -41.13 -27.67 17.91
N ASN A 120 -41.83 -28.12 16.87
CA ASN A 120 -41.53 -29.39 16.21
C ASN A 120 -40.12 -29.38 15.58
N TYR A 121 -39.78 -28.29 14.87
CA TYR A 121 -38.44 -28.12 14.31
C TYR A 121 -37.36 -28.14 15.40
N TRP A 122 -37.61 -27.45 16.52
CA TRP A 122 -36.70 -27.43 17.66
C TRP A 122 -36.46 -28.81 18.25
N ASN A 123 -37.53 -29.58 18.51
CA ASN A 123 -37.43 -30.93 19.06
C ASN A 123 -36.57 -31.84 18.15
N ILE A 124 -36.79 -31.79 16.83
CA ILE A 124 -35.98 -32.54 15.87
C ILE A 124 -34.50 -32.12 15.95
N LYS A 125 -34.21 -30.82 16.07
CA LYS A 125 -32.83 -30.33 16.15
C LYS A 125 -32.15 -30.73 17.45
N VAL A 126 -32.81 -30.59 18.60
CA VAL A 126 -32.28 -31.01 19.91
C VAL A 126 -31.95 -32.50 19.92
N GLN A 127 -32.83 -33.35 19.37
CA GLN A 127 -32.58 -34.79 19.27
C GLN A 127 -31.38 -35.10 18.35
N ASN A 128 -31.27 -34.42 17.21
CA ASN A 128 -30.10 -34.57 16.33
C ASN A 128 -28.79 -34.17 17.04
N TYR A 129 -28.77 -33.08 17.81
CA TYR A 129 -27.58 -32.67 18.57
C TYR A 129 -27.23 -33.68 19.65
N LEU A 130 -28.23 -34.19 20.38
CA LEU A 130 -28.06 -35.23 21.39
C LEU A 130 -27.45 -36.51 20.79
N GLU A 131 -27.96 -36.97 19.65
CA GLU A 131 -27.40 -38.13 18.97
C GLU A 131 -25.97 -37.90 18.48
N GLN A 132 -25.66 -36.72 17.94
CA GLN A 132 -24.31 -36.38 17.50
C GLN A 132 -23.30 -36.41 18.65
N ASP A 133 -23.69 -35.92 19.82
CA ASP A 133 -22.84 -35.91 21.00
C ASP A 133 -22.67 -37.31 21.59
N LYS A 134 -23.74 -38.12 21.62
CA LYS A 134 -23.68 -39.53 22.02
C LYS A 134 -22.74 -40.35 21.12
N ARG A 135 -22.83 -40.17 19.79
CA ARG A 135 -21.95 -40.87 18.82
C ARG A 135 -20.47 -40.55 19.00
N ARG A 136 -20.15 -39.43 19.65
CA ARG A 136 -18.78 -38.98 19.93
C ARG A 136 -18.41 -39.13 21.41
N ASN A 137 -19.21 -39.85 22.20
CA ASN A 137 -19.01 -40.08 23.64
C ASN A 137 -18.79 -38.79 24.45
N ARG A 138 -19.51 -37.71 24.09
CA ARG A 138 -19.47 -36.45 24.86
C ARG A 138 -20.46 -36.46 26.01
N ASP A 139 -20.19 -35.65 27.03
CA ASP A 139 -21.17 -35.39 28.08
C ASP A 139 -22.40 -34.67 27.50
N THR A 140 -23.59 -35.18 27.82
CA THR A 140 -24.89 -34.69 27.34
C THR A 140 -25.80 -34.23 28.47
N SER A 141 -25.33 -34.30 29.73
CA SER A 141 -26.10 -33.92 30.91
C SER A 141 -26.66 -32.49 30.78
N ASN A 142 -25.78 -31.56 30.41
CA ASN A 142 -26.04 -30.13 30.28
C ASN A 142 -26.39 -29.68 28.85
N ASN A 143 -26.70 -30.61 27.95
CA ASN A 143 -27.13 -30.24 26.60
C ASN A 143 -28.42 -29.42 26.64
N ILE A 144 -28.55 -28.51 25.69
CA ILE A 144 -29.76 -27.74 25.41
C ILE A 144 -30.96 -28.69 25.25
N LYS A 145 -32.12 -28.30 25.80
CA LYS A 145 -33.33 -29.14 25.88
C LYS A 145 -34.47 -28.60 25.02
N GLU A 146 -35.49 -29.42 24.82
CA GLU A 146 -36.71 -29.06 24.09
C GLU A 146 -37.47 -27.89 24.74
N ALA A 147 -37.36 -27.76 26.06
CA ALA A 147 -37.96 -26.67 26.83
C ALA A 147 -37.41 -25.28 26.47
N ASP A 148 -36.17 -25.21 25.96
CA ASP A 148 -35.49 -23.95 25.65
C ASP A 148 -35.99 -23.30 24.34
N CYS A 149 -36.98 -23.89 23.66
CA CYS A 149 -37.46 -23.41 22.37
C CYS A 149 -37.92 -21.95 22.40
N ALA A 150 -38.59 -21.52 23.47
CA ALA A 150 -39.10 -20.15 23.58
C ALA A 150 -37.96 -19.13 23.67
N PHE A 151 -36.86 -19.47 24.34
CA PHE A 151 -35.66 -18.65 24.42
C PHE A 151 -34.99 -18.53 23.06
N TYR A 152 -34.68 -19.66 22.40
CA TYR A 152 -34.01 -19.66 21.10
C TYR A 152 -34.87 -19.04 19.98
N ARG A 153 -36.20 -19.15 20.06
CA ARG A 153 -37.11 -18.46 19.13
C ARG A 153 -36.92 -16.94 19.18
N LYS A 154 -36.84 -16.35 20.38
CA LYS A 154 -36.58 -14.92 20.53
C LYS A 154 -35.17 -14.57 20.10
N LEU A 155 -34.20 -15.40 20.47
CA LEU A 155 -32.79 -15.20 20.15
C LEU A 155 -32.58 -15.11 18.63
N PHE A 156 -33.05 -16.09 17.86
CA PHE A 156 -32.90 -16.13 16.39
C PHE A 156 -33.57 -14.95 15.65
N LEU A 157 -34.56 -14.30 16.26
CA LEU A 157 -35.19 -13.10 15.70
C LEU A 157 -34.41 -11.82 16.02
N SER A 158 -33.72 -11.80 17.17
CA SER A 158 -32.96 -10.64 17.67
C SER A 158 -31.52 -10.58 17.16
N ILE A 159 -30.89 -11.72 16.90
CA ILE A 159 -29.49 -11.79 16.48
C ILE A 159 -29.34 -12.31 15.05
N GLY A 160 -28.24 -11.97 14.41
CA GLY A 160 -27.80 -12.56 13.15
C GLY A 160 -26.79 -13.68 13.34
N CYS A 161 -26.37 -14.27 12.22
CA CYS A 161 -25.29 -15.25 12.17
C CYS A 161 -24.03 -14.72 12.85
N HIS A 162 -23.38 -15.54 13.67
CA HIS A 162 -22.17 -15.16 14.39
C HIS A 162 -21.05 -14.73 13.43
N ILE A 163 -20.92 -15.41 12.27
CA ILE A 163 -19.85 -15.20 11.28
C ILE A 163 -20.14 -13.98 10.41
N CYS A 164 -21.28 -13.97 9.69
CA CYS A 164 -21.56 -12.95 8.67
C CYS A 164 -22.61 -11.91 9.05
N LYS A 165 -23.14 -11.97 10.27
CA LYS A 165 -24.19 -11.08 10.82
C LYS A 165 -25.54 -11.11 10.08
N ALA A 166 -25.67 -11.89 9.00
CA ALA A 166 -26.92 -12.03 8.26
C ALA A 166 -28.06 -12.56 9.14
N ARG A 167 -29.27 -12.04 8.92
CA ARG A 167 -30.49 -12.51 9.57
C ARG A 167 -30.84 -13.92 9.12
N PHE A 168 -31.47 -14.68 10.01
CA PHE A 168 -31.97 -16.01 9.69
C PHE A 168 -33.32 -15.92 8.98
N THR A 169 -33.44 -16.64 7.87
CA THR A 169 -34.61 -16.74 7.00
C THR A 169 -34.86 -18.20 6.64
N SER A 170 -35.93 -18.48 5.90
CA SER A 170 -36.22 -19.84 5.42
C SER A 170 -35.14 -20.44 4.52
N LYS A 171 -34.30 -19.61 3.87
CA LYS A 171 -33.20 -20.06 3.00
C LYS A 171 -31.91 -20.36 3.74
N ASN A 172 -31.70 -19.75 4.92
CA ASN A 172 -30.54 -19.94 5.78
C ASN A 172 -30.97 -20.27 7.22
N PRO A 173 -31.60 -21.43 7.44
CA PRO A 173 -32.09 -21.80 8.76
C PRO A 173 -30.93 -21.88 9.77
N PRO A 174 -31.13 -21.40 11.02
CA PRO A 174 -30.09 -21.36 12.03
C PRO A 174 -29.66 -22.76 12.48
N ILE A 175 -28.38 -22.90 12.79
CA ILE A 175 -27.77 -24.06 13.42
C ILE A 175 -26.98 -23.61 14.66
N LEU A 176 -26.89 -24.51 15.64
CA LEU A 176 -26.05 -24.33 16.81
C LEU A 176 -24.76 -25.09 16.57
N ASP A 177 -23.66 -24.36 16.42
CA ASP A 177 -22.34 -24.92 16.19
C ASP A 177 -21.49 -24.81 17.46
N ARG A 178 -20.70 -25.84 17.74
CA ARG A 178 -19.96 -25.93 19.01
C ARG A 178 -18.70 -25.07 18.96
N ILE A 179 -18.44 -24.33 20.03
CA ILE A 179 -17.19 -23.57 20.22
C ILE A 179 -16.05 -24.53 20.50
N ASN A 180 -16.23 -25.39 21.51
CA ASN A 180 -15.31 -26.47 21.83
C ASN A 180 -15.90 -27.81 21.36
N ASN A 181 -15.17 -28.48 20.48
CA ASN A 181 -15.57 -29.76 19.88
C ASN A 181 -15.56 -30.96 20.82
N ASP A 182 -14.87 -30.86 21.97
CA ASP A 182 -14.80 -31.90 22.98
C ASP A 182 -15.98 -31.83 23.96
N ARG A 183 -16.66 -30.68 24.02
CA ARG A 183 -17.86 -30.46 24.85
C ARG A 183 -19.14 -30.65 24.03
N GLY A 184 -20.23 -31.00 24.71
CA GLY A 184 -21.55 -31.15 24.11
C GLY A 184 -22.16 -29.80 23.69
N HIS A 185 -23.37 -29.85 23.13
CA HIS A 185 -24.14 -28.64 22.78
C HIS A 185 -24.74 -27.99 24.04
N PHE A 186 -23.89 -27.38 24.86
CA PHE A 186 -24.27 -26.58 26.02
C PHE A 186 -24.64 -25.16 25.58
N ALA A 187 -25.48 -24.46 26.34
CA ALA A 187 -25.95 -23.12 25.99
C ALA A 187 -24.81 -22.10 25.82
N ASP A 188 -23.74 -22.23 26.63
CA ASP A 188 -22.53 -21.39 26.60
C ASP A 188 -21.46 -21.88 25.62
N ASN A 189 -21.60 -23.10 25.10
CA ASN A 189 -20.65 -23.72 24.17
C ASN A 189 -21.15 -23.69 22.72
N CYS A 190 -22.21 -22.94 22.41
CA CYS A 190 -22.81 -22.91 21.08
C CYS A 190 -22.86 -21.50 20.48
N LEU A 191 -22.40 -21.38 19.24
CA LEU A 191 -22.57 -20.22 18.38
C LEU A 191 -23.72 -20.47 17.40
N ILE A 192 -24.42 -19.40 17.04
CA ILE A 192 -25.56 -19.47 16.12
C ILE A 192 -25.07 -19.08 14.73
N THR A 193 -25.15 -20.02 13.80
CA THR A 193 -24.66 -19.86 12.42
C THR A 193 -25.61 -20.57 11.44
N PHE A 194 -25.23 -20.74 10.17
CA PHE A 194 -25.96 -21.58 9.20
C PHE A 194 -24.96 -22.37 8.35
N SER A 195 -25.39 -23.52 7.82
CA SER A 195 -24.49 -24.53 7.24
C SER A 195 -23.76 -24.09 5.96
N LYS A 196 -24.38 -23.21 5.17
CA LYS A 196 -23.83 -22.75 3.90
C LYS A 196 -23.75 -21.25 3.85
N HIS A 197 -22.54 -20.70 3.99
CA HIS A 197 -22.26 -19.28 3.78
C HIS A 197 -22.12 -18.97 2.28
N ASP A 198 -23.07 -19.46 1.46
CA ASP A 198 -23.07 -19.27 0.01
C ASP A 198 -23.14 -17.79 -0.38
N ARG A 199 -23.53 -16.91 0.57
CA ARG A 199 -23.62 -15.45 0.39
C ARG A 199 -22.36 -14.67 0.70
N PHE A 200 -21.33 -15.25 1.33
CA PHE A 200 -20.07 -14.51 1.57
C PHE A 200 -19.37 -14.17 0.25
N ASN A 201 -19.31 -15.12 -0.69
CA ASN A 201 -18.72 -14.89 -2.01
C ASN A 201 -19.50 -13.87 -2.87
N PRO A 202 -20.83 -13.95 -2.99
CA PRO A 202 -21.65 -12.91 -3.62
C PRO A 202 -21.51 -11.55 -2.97
N PHE A 203 -21.49 -11.46 -1.63
CA PHE A 203 -21.25 -10.20 -0.92
C PHE A 203 -19.90 -9.59 -1.29
N VAL A 204 -18.82 -10.38 -1.21
CA VAL A 204 -17.48 -9.90 -1.62
C VAL A 204 -17.50 -9.50 -3.09
N LYS A 205 -18.15 -10.27 -3.96
CA LYS A 205 -18.22 -9.98 -5.40
C LYS A 205 -18.99 -8.68 -5.70
N GLU A 206 -20.14 -8.48 -5.06
CA GLU A 206 -20.98 -7.29 -5.23
C GLU A 206 -20.31 -6.05 -4.64
N PHE A 207 -19.78 -6.16 -3.42
CA PHE A 207 -18.97 -5.12 -2.78
C PHE A 207 -17.79 -4.72 -3.67
N MET A 208 -17.00 -5.69 -4.15
CA MET A 208 -15.86 -5.41 -5.02
C MET A 208 -16.30 -4.82 -6.36
N SER A 209 -17.41 -5.29 -6.95
CA SER A 209 -17.93 -4.78 -8.22
C SER A 209 -18.40 -3.33 -8.12
N GLN A 210 -19.14 -2.97 -7.08
CA GLN A 210 -19.62 -1.60 -6.86
C GLN A 210 -18.44 -0.64 -6.69
N ARG A 211 -17.42 -1.05 -5.93
CA ARG A 211 -16.21 -0.25 -5.69
C ARG A 211 -15.31 -0.13 -6.93
N ILE A 212 -15.24 -1.15 -7.78
CA ILE A 212 -14.52 -1.07 -9.07
C ILE A 212 -15.16 -0.01 -9.97
N GLN A 213 -16.49 0.08 -10.03
CA GLN A 213 -17.18 1.11 -10.82
C GLN A 213 -16.89 2.52 -10.27
N ASP A 214 -17.00 2.71 -8.96
CA ASP A 214 -16.70 4.00 -8.31
C ASP A 214 -15.23 4.41 -8.50
N MET A 215 -14.32 3.45 -8.50
CA MET A 215 -12.89 3.62 -8.73
C MET A 215 -12.57 4.01 -10.18
N VAL A 216 -13.24 3.43 -11.17
CA VAL A 216 -13.13 3.84 -12.58
C VAL A 216 -13.61 5.28 -12.75
N VAL A 217 -14.74 5.63 -12.14
CA VAL A 217 -15.29 7.00 -12.19
C VAL A 217 -14.37 8.01 -11.51
N SER A 218 -13.79 7.67 -10.36
CA SER A 218 -12.87 8.56 -9.63
C SER A 218 -11.52 8.73 -10.34
N SER A 219 -10.96 7.64 -10.89
CA SER A 219 -9.73 7.70 -11.71
C SER A 219 -9.91 8.55 -12.97
N LEU A 220 -11.08 8.48 -13.61
CA LEU A 220 -11.42 9.33 -14.76
C LEU A 220 -11.55 10.81 -14.41
N ARG A 221 -11.93 11.16 -13.16
CA ARG A 221 -11.93 12.56 -12.69
C ARG A 221 -10.51 13.06 -12.42
N PHE A 222 -9.65 12.21 -11.85
CA PHE A 222 -8.25 12.54 -11.57
C PHE A 222 -7.44 12.80 -12.85
N ILE A 223 -7.71 12.08 -13.94
CA ILE A 223 -7.05 12.29 -15.24
C ILE A 223 -7.53 13.59 -15.95
N ARG A 224 -8.70 14.13 -15.56
CA ARG A 224 -9.30 15.32 -16.20
C ARG A 224 -9.00 16.64 -15.49
N GLN A 225 -8.30 16.62 -14.36
CA GLN A 225 -7.81 17.81 -13.64
C GLN A 225 -6.31 17.98 -13.91
#